data_AF-A0A0S4JPW9-F1
#
_entry.id   AF-A0A0S4JPW9-F1
#
_cell.length_a   1.000
_cell.length_b   1.000
_cell.length_c   1.000
_cell.angle_alpha   90.00
_cell.angle_beta   90.00
_cell.angle_gamma   90.00
#
_symmetry.space_group_name_H-M   'P 1'
#
loop_
_entity.id
_entity.type
_entity.pdbx_description
1 polymer ?
#
loop_
_entity_poly.entity_id
_entity_poly.type
_entity_poly.pdbx_seq_one_letter_code
_entity_poly.pdbx_strand_id
1 'polypeptide(L)'
;MDEVDGCDLGGVSEVIQMIKFTKVPIVCTCNDRWHQKLRPLIKHVEDVRFTRPPCNIVANFICDRILAREGVSLSKQLLQDIIQKGGSDIRNILNNLQMWCLKKNVLDQRTLAASAAASAKNTEIGLFQAPEPFLRVQQVGANGQRGTAGTSPSELLGMYYNSELVDQFIQENYIHYQPENRDWLGAVAQAADSISAADTLNKIMYQGQNWSVSNGYVLQSSIIPGACVRGHYQSFKQGQQAHFDRQNPIKFPSWLGNNSTTNKNLRLLAVLTKELTHPVEGASGGSTDVALDYIPLGIRAPLTAPLASSGKEGIASVIAFMDQYRLMREDWDFVQEVSVYQHLEHPGKSKAVSGIETAVKSAFTREFNKTHKTEGMRSVIGRTGAGVAETNEDDDEEVATGEDEPASPVAIAPAKAAPKKPPAKRQPKEGAGGAAPPAKKAPAKRPRDLTFVE
;
A
#
# COMPACT_ATOMS: atom_id res chain seq x y z
N MET A 1 8.10 -11.37 -17.64
CA MET A 1 8.97 -10.37 -17.02
C MET A 1 9.36 -10.89 -15.66
N ASP A 2 10.65 -11.05 -15.42
CA ASP A 2 11.15 -11.57 -14.14
C ASP A 2 11.46 -10.42 -13.18
N GLU A 3 11.36 -10.67 -11.88
CA GLU A 3 11.73 -9.73 -10.80
C GLU A 3 11.07 -8.34 -10.95
N VAL A 4 9.75 -8.31 -11.19
CA VAL A 4 9.03 -7.03 -11.41
C VAL A 4 9.00 -6.11 -10.17
N ASP A 5 9.26 -6.64 -8.98
CA ASP A 5 9.49 -5.89 -7.74
C ASP A 5 10.77 -5.04 -7.79
N GLY A 6 11.75 -5.42 -8.61
CA GLY A 6 13.01 -4.70 -8.81
C GLY A 6 12.96 -3.60 -9.86
N CYS A 7 11.82 -3.35 -10.52
CA CYS A 7 11.73 -2.37 -11.61
C CYS A 7 11.98 -0.91 -11.15
N ASP A 8 12.56 -0.13 -12.06
CA ASP A 8 12.82 1.30 -11.93
C ASP A 8 11.53 2.14 -11.88
N LEU A 9 11.65 3.41 -11.52
CA LEU A 9 10.56 4.38 -11.52
C LEU A 9 9.83 4.39 -12.88
N GLY A 10 8.51 4.18 -12.86
CA GLY A 10 7.68 4.10 -14.06
C GLY A 10 7.66 2.75 -14.77
N GLY A 11 8.57 1.82 -14.44
CA GLY A 11 8.64 0.50 -15.08
C GLY A 11 7.34 -0.31 -14.88
N VAL A 12 6.78 -0.31 -13.67
CA VAL A 12 5.51 -0.99 -13.39
C VAL A 12 4.34 -0.37 -14.16
N SER A 13 4.32 0.95 -14.34
CA SER A 13 3.28 1.65 -15.12
C SER A 13 3.32 1.26 -16.59
N GLU A 14 4.51 1.19 -17.19
CA GLU A 14 4.70 0.72 -18.56
C GLU A 14 4.29 -0.76 -18.72
N VAL A 15 4.62 -1.61 -17.74
CA VAL A 15 4.16 -3.01 -17.72
C VAL A 15 2.64 -3.11 -17.73
N ILE A 16 1.95 -2.26 -16.95
CA ILE A 16 0.49 -2.19 -16.94
C ILE A 16 -0.04 -1.76 -18.32
N GLN A 17 0.58 -0.77 -18.97
CA GLN A 17 0.19 -0.36 -20.32
C GLN A 17 0.37 -1.50 -21.33
N MET A 18 1.51 -2.21 -21.27
CA MET A 18 1.75 -3.38 -22.11
C MET A 18 0.69 -4.47 -21.90
N ILE A 19 0.30 -4.75 -20.65
CA ILE A 19 -0.76 -5.72 -20.33
C ILE A 19 -2.10 -5.33 -21.00
N LYS A 20 -2.43 -4.04 -21.07
CA LYS A 20 -3.69 -3.55 -21.67
C LYS A 20 -3.75 -3.75 -23.19
N PHE A 21 -2.62 -3.72 -23.90
CA PHE A 21 -2.59 -3.80 -25.37
C PHE A 21 -2.02 -5.10 -25.94
N THR A 22 -1.33 -5.90 -25.12
CA THR A 22 -0.66 -7.12 -25.58
C THR A 22 -1.66 -8.17 -26.08
N LYS A 23 -1.25 -8.92 -27.09
CA LYS A 23 -1.96 -10.11 -27.60
C LYS A 23 -1.26 -11.41 -27.19
N VAL A 24 -0.15 -11.31 -26.47
CA VAL A 24 0.67 -12.42 -26.00
C VAL A 24 0.57 -12.46 -24.46
N PRO A 25 0.35 -13.63 -23.84
CA PRO A 25 0.27 -13.73 -22.40
C PRO A 25 1.58 -13.30 -21.76
N ILE A 26 1.50 -12.36 -20.81
CA ILE A 26 2.64 -11.89 -20.03
C ILE A 26 2.60 -12.61 -18.68
N VAL A 27 3.68 -13.31 -18.35
CA VAL A 27 3.88 -13.89 -17.00
C VAL A 27 4.86 -12.99 -16.26
N CYS A 28 4.43 -12.47 -15.11
CA CYS A 28 5.27 -11.66 -14.22
C CYS A 28 5.61 -12.47 -12.96
N THR A 29 6.88 -12.41 -12.55
CA THR A 29 7.36 -13.04 -11.30
C THR A 29 7.89 -11.97 -10.37
N CYS A 30 7.58 -12.10 -9.08
CA CYS A 30 8.05 -11.22 -8.00
C CYS A 30 8.30 -12.07 -6.75
N ASN A 31 9.17 -11.59 -5.86
CA ASN A 31 9.47 -12.26 -4.60
C ASN A 31 8.49 -11.85 -3.50
N ASP A 32 8.22 -10.55 -3.37
CA ASP A 32 7.25 -10.03 -2.41
C ASP A 32 6.09 -9.31 -3.09
N ARG A 33 4.90 -9.92 -2.97
CA ARG A 33 3.64 -9.34 -3.43
C ARG A 33 3.29 -8.04 -2.71
N TRP A 34 3.71 -7.88 -1.45
CA TRP A 34 3.35 -6.72 -0.64
C TRP A 34 4.24 -5.51 -0.89
N HIS A 35 5.25 -5.68 -1.75
CA HIS A 35 6.13 -4.59 -2.16
C HIS A 35 5.31 -3.42 -2.70
N GLN A 36 5.56 -2.21 -2.18
CA GLN A 36 4.72 -1.03 -2.45
C GLN A 36 4.62 -0.72 -3.95
N LYS A 37 5.72 -0.92 -4.69
CA LYS A 37 5.78 -0.73 -6.15
C LYS A 37 4.81 -1.61 -6.93
N LEU A 38 4.42 -2.78 -6.41
CA LEU A 38 3.57 -3.74 -7.12
C LEU A 38 2.08 -3.55 -6.87
N ARG A 39 1.68 -2.71 -5.91
CA ARG A 39 0.26 -2.45 -5.59
C ARG A 39 -0.59 -2.09 -6.81
N PRO A 40 -0.13 -1.23 -7.76
CA PRO A 40 -0.91 -0.93 -8.96
C PRO A 40 -1.04 -2.14 -9.90
N LEU A 41 0.02 -2.96 -10.04
CA LEU A 41 0.06 -4.10 -10.96
C LEU A 41 -0.92 -5.21 -10.55
N ILE A 42 -1.07 -5.45 -9.24
CA ILE A 42 -1.92 -6.53 -8.70
C ILE A 42 -3.38 -6.43 -9.16
N LYS A 43 -3.87 -5.23 -9.47
CA LYS A 43 -5.24 -5.02 -9.97
C LYS A 43 -5.45 -5.52 -11.41
N HIS A 44 -4.37 -5.68 -12.18
CA HIS A 44 -4.41 -5.99 -13.61
C HIS A 44 -3.94 -7.42 -13.96
N VAL A 45 -3.54 -8.22 -12.98
CA VAL A 45 -2.98 -9.55 -13.18
C VAL A 45 -3.74 -10.61 -12.38
N GLU A 46 -3.71 -11.85 -12.86
CA GLU A 46 -4.14 -13.00 -12.07
C GLU A 46 -3.02 -13.44 -11.12
N ASP A 47 -3.31 -13.45 -9.82
CA ASP A 47 -2.33 -13.73 -8.75
C ASP A 47 -2.19 -15.24 -8.51
N VAL A 48 -1.10 -15.82 -9.02
CA VAL A 48 -0.72 -17.22 -8.77
C VAL A 48 0.35 -17.28 -7.68
N ARG A 49 -0.03 -17.77 -6.51
CA ARG A 49 0.87 -17.81 -5.34
C ARG A 49 1.65 -19.11 -5.24
N PHE A 50 2.96 -18.99 -5.15
CA PHE A 50 3.84 -20.09 -4.83
C PHE A 50 4.03 -20.17 -3.31
N THR A 51 3.63 -21.29 -2.73
CA THR A 51 3.92 -21.59 -1.33
C THR A 51 5.18 -22.45 -1.24
N ARG A 52 5.86 -22.37 -0.10
CA ARG A 52 7.03 -23.21 0.17
C ARG A 52 6.60 -24.69 0.15
N PRO A 53 7.24 -25.55 -0.66
CA PRO A 53 6.83 -26.94 -0.78
C PRO A 53 7.09 -27.71 0.52
N PRO A 54 6.25 -28.70 0.87
CA PRO A 54 6.44 -29.51 2.07
C PRO A 54 7.81 -30.22 2.07
N CYS A 55 8.52 -30.15 3.21
CA CYS A 55 9.87 -30.69 3.36
C CYS A 55 10.01 -32.16 2.93
N ASN A 56 8.98 -32.96 3.16
CA ASN A 56 8.97 -34.38 2.78
C ASN A 56 9.05 -34.56 1.27
N ILE A 57 8.32 -33.75 0.50
CA ILE A 57 8.30 -33.83 -0.97
C ILE A 57 9.67 -33.43 -1.52
N VAL A 58 10.22 -32.33 -1.00
CA VAL A 58 11.56 -31.83 -1.39
C VAL A 58 12.64 -32.85 -1.04
N ALA A 59 12.60 -33.42 0.17
CA ALA A 59 13.57 -34.43 0.61
C ALA A 59 13.53 -35.69 -0.25
N ASN A 60 12.33 -36.19 -0.60
CA ASN A 60 12.17 -37.33 -1.50
C ASN A 60 12.82 -37.04 -2.86
N PHE A 61 12.48 -35.89 -3.43
CA PHE A 61 13.00 -35.49 -4.74
C PHE A 61 14.53 -35.39 -4.74
N ILE A 62 15.11 -34.73 -3.74
CA ILE A 62 16.57 -34.55 -3.65
C ILE A 62 17.27 -35.89 -3.41
N CYS A 63 16.80 -36.73 -2.49
CA CYS A 63 17.38 -38.06 -2.24
C CYS A 63 17.31 -38.97 -3.49
N ASP A 64 16.12 -39.11 -4.07
CA ASP A 64 15.85 -40.13 -5.08
C ASP A 64 16.35 -39.73 -6.47
N ARG A 65 16.37 -38.42 -6.79
CA ARG A 65 16.74 -37.92 -8.13
C ARG A 65 18.13 -37.32 -8.21
N ILE A 66 18.59 -36.63 -7.16
CA ILE A 66 19.84 -35.87 -7.21
C ILE A 66 20.94 -36.67 -6.52
N LEU A 67 20.81 -36.94 -5.22
CA LEU A 67 21.84 -37.63 -4.45
C LEU A 67 22.12 -39.04 -4.99
N ALA A 68 21.08 -39.77 -5.42
CA ALA A 68 21.21 -41.08 -6.05
C ALA A 68 22.02 -41.04 -7.37
N ARG A 69 21.93 -39.94 -8.15
CA ARG A 69 22.70 -39.76 -9.39
C ARG A 69 24.14 -39.33 -9.11
N GLU A 70 24.34 -38.52 -8.09
CA GLU A 70 25.67 -38.03 -7.66
C GLU A 70 26.43 -39.05 -6.81
N GLY A 71 25.82 -40.21 -6.49
CA GLY A 71 26.44 -41.25 -5.66
C GLY A 71 26.66 -40.82 -4.20
N VAL A 72 25.88 -39.85 -3.71
CA VAL A 72 25.98 -39.32 -2.34
C VAL A 72 24.93 -40.00 -1.46
N SER A 73 25.36 -40.56 -0.33
CA SER A 73 24.46 -41.15 0.66
C SER A 73 24.18 -40.18 1.80
N LEU A 74 22.91 -39.84 2.02
CA LEU A 74 22.44 -38.98 3.10
C LEU A 74 21.14 -39.52 3.69
N SER A 75 21.02 -39.50 5.02
CA SER A 75 19.75 -39.87 5.67
C SER A 75 18.64 -38.87 5.32
N LYS A 76 17.52 -39.43 4.89
CA LYS A 76 16.30 -38.68 4.55
C LYS A 76 15.75 -37.85 5.71
N GLN A 77 15.83 -38.37 6.93
CA GLN A 77 15.39 -37.64 8.13
C GLN A 77 16.26 -36.41 8.39
N LEU A 78 17.58 -36.58 8.28
CA LEU A 78 18.51 -35.45 8.42
C LEU A 78 18.28 -34.42 7.32
N LEU A 79 18.04 -34.85 6.07
CA LEU A 79 17.74 -33.94 4.98
C LEU A 79 16.43 -33.17 5.23
N GLN A 80 15.38 -33.82 5.71
CA GLN A 80 14.12 -33.15 6.09
C GLN A 80 14.35 -32.07 7.15
N ASP A 81 15.15 -32.36 8.18
CA ASP A 81 15.50 -31.39 9.22
C ASP A 81 16.26 -30.19 8.66
N ILE A 82 17.20 -30.43 7.73
CA ILE A 82 17.97 -29.38 7.06
C ILE A 82 17.05 -28.49 6.21
N ILE A 83 16.15 -29.11 5.43
CA ILE A 83 15.19 -28.41 4.58
C ILE A 83 14.24 -27.56 5.42
N GLN A 84 13.71 -28.13 6.51
CA GLN A 84 12.82 -27.44 7.43
C GLN A 84 13.50 -26.22 8.05
N LYS A 85 14.77 -26.36 8.44
CA LYS A 85 15.57 -25.29 9.03
C LYS A 85 15.95 -24.19 8.02
N GLY A 86 16.31 -24.57 6.80
CA GLY A 86 16.66 -23.65 5.71
C GLY A 86 15.45 -23.00 5.03
N GLY A 87 14.27 -23.04 5.66
CA GLY A 87 13.07 -22.40 5.13
C GLY A 87 12.51 -23.06 3.87
N SER A 88 12.84 -24.32 3.56
CA SER A 88 12.39 -25.02 2.36
C SER A 88 12.77 -24.34 1.02
N ASP A 89 13.85 -23.54 1.01
CA ASP A 89 14.41 -22.98 -0.23
C ASP A 89 15.27 -24.04 -0.94
N ILE A 90 14.73 -24.59 -2.03
CA ILE A 90 15.37 -25.65 -2.82
C ILE A 90 16.73 -25.20 -3.36
N ARG A 91 16.87 -23.95 -3.82
CA ARG A 91 18.13 -23.43 -4.39
C ARG A 91 19.20 -23.37 -3.30
N ASN A 92 18.86 -22.84 -2.13
CA ASN A 92 19.76 -22.77 -0.99
C ASN A 92 20.20 -24.18 -0.53
N ILE A 93 19.27 -25.13 -0.45
CA ILE A 93 19.57 -26.52 -0.07
C ILE A 93 20.54 -27.17 -1.07
N LEU A 94 20.30 -26.99 -2.38
CA LEU A 94 21.19 -27.52 -3.41
C LEU A 94 22.59 -26.90 -3.33
N ASN A 95 22.68 -25.58 -3.14
CA ASN A 95 23.95 -24.90 -2.97
C ASN A 95 24.70 -25.40 -1.73
N ASN A 96 24.00 -25.57 -0.60
CA ASN A 96 24.58 -26.12 0.62
C ASN A 96 25.05 -27.56 0.44
N LEU A 97 24.25 -28.41 -0.20
CA LEU A 97 24.63 -29.79 -0.52
C LEU A 97 25.85 -29.83 -1.43
N GLN A 98 25.91 -28.99 -2.46
CA GLN A 98 27.07 -28.86 -3.34
C GLN A 98 28.31 -28.47 -2.53
N MET A 99 28.21 -27.44 -1.69
CA MET A 99 29.32 -26.99 -0.83
C MET A 99 29.80 -28.07 0.14
N TRP A 100 28.89 -28.86 0.72
CA TRP A 100 29.24 -29.95 1.63
C TRP A 100 29.85 -31.15 0.90
N CYS A 101 29.43 -31.40 -0.34
CA CYS A 101 29.92 -32.52 -1.16
C CYS A 101 31.20 -32.18 -1.96
N LEU A 102 31.73 -30.95 -1.90
CA LEU A 102 32.91 -30.51 -2.66
C LEU A 102 34.15 -31.41 -2.53
N LYS A 103 34.32 -32.09 -1.39
CA LYS A 103 35.53 -32.90 -1.10
C LYS A 103 35.26 -34.37 -0.77
N LYS A 104 34.00 -34.78 -0.59
CA LYS A 104 33.63 -36.15 -0.15
C LYS A 104 32.25 -36.55 -0.67
N ASN A 105 32.16 -37.79 -1.16
CA ASN A 105 30.89 -38.40 -1.61
C ASN A 105 30.13 -39.09 -0.46
N VAL A 106 30.78 -39.26 0.70
CA VAL A 106 30.15 -39.79 1.92
C VAL A 106 30.18 -38.70 2.98
N LEU A 107 28.99 -38.28 3.37
CA LEU A 107 28.75 -37.19 4.30
C LEU A 107 28.53 -37.74 5.72
N ASP A 108 29.34 -37.31 6.68
CA ASP A 108 29.17 -37.70 8.08
C ASP A 108 28.01 -36.91 8.72
N GLN A 109 26.95 -37.62 9.13
CA GLN A 109 25.70 -37.04 9.64
C GLN A 109 25.91 -36.04 10.78
N ARG A 110 26.89 -36.28 11.65
CA ARG A 110 27.14 -35.43 12.82
C ARG A 110 27.69 -34.06 12.43
N THR A 111 28.54 -34.01 11.41
CA THR A 111 29.11 -32.76 10.90
C THR A 111 28.07 -31.94 10.13
N LEU A 112 27.19 -32.59 9.35
CA LEU A 112 26.10 -31.90 8.67
C LEU A 112 25.06 -31.33 9.61
N ALA A 113 24.66 -32.07 10.64
CA ALA A 113 23.70 -31.57 11.62
C ALA A 113 24.21 -30.29 12.29
N ALA A 114 25.51 -30.19 12.57
CA ALA A 114 26.15 -29.00 13.13
C ALA A 114 26.21 -27.84 12.12
N SER A 115 26.62 -28.10 10.88
CA SER A 115 26.68 -27.07 9.82
C SER A 115 25.29 -26.55 9.42
N ALA A 116 24.29 -27.43 9.37
CA ALA A 116 22.91 -27.04 9.11
C ALA A 116 22.28 -26.25 10.26
N ALA A 117 22.62 -26.57 11.52
CA ALA A 117 22.19 -25.77 12.67
C ALA A 117 22.81 -24.37 12.68
N ALA A 118 24.05 -24.22 12.18
CA ALA A 118 24.67 -22.91 12.00
C ALA A 118 23.99 -22.10 10.87
N SER A 119 23.61 -22.76 9.77
CA SER A 119 22.91 -22.14 8.64
C SER A 119 21.46 -21.74 8.99
N ALA A 120 20.79 -22.52 9.85
CA ALA A 120 19.43 -22.25 10.35
C ALA A 120 19.29 -20.99 11.21
N LYS A 121 20.39 -20.48 11.78
CA LYS A 121 20.37 -19.22 12.55
C LYS A 121 20.13 -17.98 11.67
N ASN A 122 20.27 -18.12 10.35
CA ASN A 122 20.08 -17.07 9.34
C ASN A 122 18.72 -17.12 8.64
N THR A 123 17.74 -17.87 9.16
CA THR A 123 16.41 -17.91 8.56
C THR A 123 15.71 -16.57 8.75
N GLU A 124 15.33 -15.93 7.64
CA GLU A 124 14.53 -14.71 7.62
C GLU A 124 13.26 -14.90 8.47
N ILE A 125 13.15 -14.11 9.52
CA ILE A 125 11.95 -14.06 10.34
C ILE A 125 10.93 -13.25 9.54
N GLY A 126 9.74 -13.81 9.35
CA GLY A 126 8.70 -13.13 8.60
C GLY A 126 8.32 -11.80 9.25
N LEU A 127 7.91 -10.81 8.44
CA LEU A 127 7.58 -9.45 8.87
C LEU A 127 6.63 -9.38 10.08
N PHE A 128 5.61 -10.23 10.11
CA PHE A 128 4.63 -10.29 11.22
C PHE A 128 5.10 -11.10 12.43
N GLN A 129 6.16 -11.90 12.28
CA GLN A 129 6.75 -12.69 13.36
C GLN A 129 7.85 -11.92 14.09
N ALA A 130 8.57 -11.04 13.38
CA ALA A 130 9.65 -10.22 13.93
C ALA A 130 9.26 -9.39 15.17
N PRO A 131 8.09 -8.74 15.26
CA PRO A 131 7.70 -7.96 16.44
C PRO A 131 7.21 -8.82 17.62
N GLU A 132 6.85 -10.10 17.42
CA GLU A 132 6.27 -10.92 18.49
C GLU A 132 7.18 -11.06 19.72
N PRO A 133 8.50 -11.30 19.58
CA PRO A 133 9.39 -11.47 20.74
C PRO A 133 9.58 -10.20 21.57
N PHE A 134 9.31 -9.03 21.00
CA PHE A 134 9.34 -7.75 21.69
C PHE A 134 8.08 -7.55 22.56
N LEU A 135 6.90 -7.97 22.08
CA LEU A 135 5.60 -7.66 22.68
C LEU A 135 5.01 -8.78 23.55
N ARG A 136 5.28 -10.05 23.23
CA ARG A 136 4.65 -11.19 23.90
C ARG A 136 5.48 -11.70 25.08
N VAL A 137 4.79 -12.02 26.17
CA VAL A 137 5.35 -12.92 27.20
C VAL A 137 5.46 -14.31 26.56
N GLN A 138 6.65 -14.90 26.64
CA GLN A 138 6.91 -16.20 26.05
C GLN A 138 6.09 -17.25 26.81
N GLN A 139 5.15 -17.91 26.11
CA GLN A 139 4.43 -19.02 26.71
C GLN A 139 5.39 -20.19 26.92
N VAL A 140 5.50 -20.65 28.17
CA VAL A 140 6.06 -21.97 28.46
C VAL A 140 5.12 -22.97 27.80
N GLY A 141 5.58 -23.66 26.76
CA GLY A 141 4.78 -24.69 26.12
C GLY A 141 4.33 -25.74 27.14
N ALA A 142 3.17 -26.38 26.90
CA ALA A 142 2.60 -27.44 27.74
C ALA A 142 3.57 -28.61 28.04
N ASN A 143 4.67 -28.70 27.31
CA ASN A 143 5.68 -29.77 27.39
C ASN A 143 6.89 -29.39 28.25
N GLY A 144 6.87 -28.25 28.97
CA GLY A 144 7.98 -27.82 29.83
C GLY A 144 9.29 -27.50 29.11
N GLN A 145 9.33 -27.60 27.76
CA GLN A 145 10.43 -27.07 26.97
C GLN A 145 10.37 -25.55 27.06
N ARG A 146 11.35 -24.99 27.77
CA ARG A 146 11.70 -23.59 27.65
C ARG A 146 11.99 -23.33 26.17
N GLY A 147 11.03 -22.73 25.45
CA GLY A 147 11.40 -21.88 24.32
C GLY A 147 12.48 -20.95 24.84
N THR A 148 13.57 -20.81 24.07
CA THR A 148 14.82 -20.13 24.42
C THR A 148 14.60 -19.01 25.44
N ALA A 149 15.27 -19.15 26.59
CA ALA A 149 15.26 -18.22 27.71
C ALA A 149 15.23 -16.76 27.24
N GLY A 150 14.43 -15.93 27.93
CA GLY A 150 14.09 -14.55 27.57
C GLY A 150 15.13 -13.88 26.66
N THR A 151 14.70 -13.62 25.42
CA THR A 151 15.53 -13.06 24.36
C THR A 151 16.34 -11.90 24.93
N SER A 152 17.66 -12.05 24.95
CA SER A 152 18.52 -11.03 25.52
C SER A 152 18.34 -9.72 24.74
N PRO A 153 18.58 -8.54 25.34
CA PRO A 153 18.56 -7.29 24.57
C PRO A 153 19.45 -7.33 23.33
N SER A 154 20.56 -8.08 23.38
CA SER A 154 21.46 -8.30 22.24
C SER A 154 20.82 -9.12 21.10
N GLU A 155 20.05 -10.15 21.45
CA GLU A 155 19.31 -10.95 20.46
C GLU A 155 18.17 -10.14 19.85
N LEU A 156 17.42 -9.36 20.64
CA LEU A 156 16.38 -8.46 20.14
C LEU A 156 16.98 -7.39 19.19
N LEU A 157 18.16 -6.87 19.52
CA LEU A 157 18.89 -5.96 18.65
C LEU A 157 19.26 -6.62 17.32
N GLY A 158 19.76 -7.86 17.35
CA GLY A 158 20.04 -8.62 16.13
C GLY A 158 18.79 -8.90 15.30
N MET A 159 17.67 -9.23 15.95
CA MET A 159 16.38 -9.45 15.29
C MET A 159 15.86 -8.20 14.60
N TYR A 160 16.01 -7.04 15.23
CA TYR A 160 15.65 -5.75 14.65
C TYR A 160 16.39 -5.49 13.33
N TYR A 161 17.71 -5.72 13.31
CA TYR A 161 18.50 -5.47 12.10
C TYR A 161 18.27 -6.49 10.98
N ASN A 162 17.76 -7.68 11.31
CA ASN A 162 17.48 -8.74 10.34
C ASN A 162 16.05 -8.71 9.79
N SER A 163 15.23 -7.75 10.22
CA SER A 163 13.82 -7.64 9.80
C SER A 163 13.46 -6.19 9.52
N GLU A 164 12.58 -5.95 8.55
CA GLU A 164 12.14 -4.60 8.23
C GLU A 164 10.96 -4.15 9.10
N LEU A 165 10.77 -2.82 9.21
CA LEU A 165 9.61 -2.16 9.83
C LEU A 165 9.32 -2.54 11.29
N VAL A 166 10.24 -3.17 12.01
CA VAL A 166 9.99 -3.64 13.38
C VAL A 166 9.50 -2.50 14.27
N ASP A 167 10.15 -1.33 14.20
CA ASP A 167 9.75 -0.10 14.90
C ASP A 167 8.30 0.30 14.62
N GLN A 168 7.88 0.28 13.35
CA GLN A 168 6.52 0.60 12.92
C GLN A 168 5.51 -0.41 13.45
N PHE A 169 5.86 -1.71 13.43
CA PHE A 169 5.02 -2.76 14.00
C PHE A 169 4.89 -2.61 15.52
N ILE A 170 5.96 -2.27 16.23
CA ILE A 170 5.87 -1.99 17.67
C ILE A 170 4.95 -0.79 17.91
N GLN A 171 5.15 0.31 17.19
CA GLN A 171 4.35 1.53 17.35
C GLN A 171 2.85 1.30 17.07
N GLU A 172 2.49 0.51 16.07
CA GLU A 172 1.09 0.20 15.77
C GLU A 172 0.45 -0.68 16.87
N ASN A 173 1.22 -1.63 17.43
CA ASN A 173 0.65 -2.72 18.21
C ASN A 173 0.84 -2.62 19.73
N TYR A 174 1.79 -1.82 20.23
CA TYR A 174 2.17 -1.82 21.66
C TYR A 174 0.99 -1.57 22.61
N ILE A 175 0.01 -0.74 22.19
CA ILE A 175 -1.17 -0.42 22.99
C ILE A 175 -2.06 -1.63 23.29
N HIS A 176 -1.99 -2.68 22.45
CA HIS A 176 -2.79 -3.88 22.60
C HIS A 176 -2.20 -4.91 23.56
N TYR A 177 -1.01 -4.69 24.11
CA TYR A 177 -0.36 -5.64 25.01
C TYR A 177 -0.50 -5.19 26.46
N GLN A 178 -1.14 -6.03 27.28
CA GLN A 178 -1.37 -5.77 28.69
C GLN A 178 -0.33 -6.48 29.55
N PRO A 179 0.50 -5.73 30.31
CA PRO A 179 1.48 -6.32 31.22
C PRO A 179 0.81 -7.00 32.42
N GLU A 180 1.38 -8.09 32.92
CA GLU A 180 0.79 -8.89 34.02
C GLU A 180 0.90 -8.23 35.40
N ASN A 181 1.96 -7.44 35.65
CA ASN A 181 2.30 -6.93 36.97
C ASN A 181 2.57 -5.42 36.99
N ARG A 182 1.93 -4.67 36.09
CA ARG A 182 2.07 -3.20 36.00
C ARG A 182 0.74 -2.56 35.64
N ASP A 183 0.58 -1.30 36.02
CA ASP A 183 -0.51 -0.48 35.48
C ASP A 183 -0.36 -0.38 33.96
N TRP A 184 -1.42 -0.74 33.25
CA TRP A 184 -1.40 -0.80 31.79
C TRP A 184 -1.26 0.60 31.19
N LEU A 185 -2.00 1.58 31.72
CA LEU A 185 -1.95 2.94 31.20
C LEU A 185 -0.58 3.57 31.43
N GLY A 186 -0.01 3.44 32.64
CA GLY A 186 1.33 3.89 32.95
C GLY A 186 2.41 3.20 32.09
N ALA A 187 2.27 1.91 31.79
CA ALA A 187 3.17 1.19 30.91
C ALA A 187 3.10 1.68 29.45
N VAL A 188 1.88 1.92 28.95
CA VAL A 188 1.65 2.48 27.60
C VAL A 188 2.21 3.90 27.50
N ALA A 189 2.05 4.73 28.53
CA ALA A 189 2.62 6.08 28.57
C ALA A 189 4.15 6.05 28.49
N GLN A 190 4.81 5.18 29.27
CA GLN A 190 6.27 5.02 29.22
C GLN A 190 6.75 4.52 27.85
N ALA A 191 6.02 3.59 27.23
CA ALA A 191 6.32 3.13 25.88
C ALA A 191 6.16 4.26 24.85
N ALA A 192 5.12 5.09 24.96
CA ALA A 192 4.90 6.24 24.09
C ALA A 192 6.01 7.29 24.22
N ASP A 193 6.46 7.60 25.44
CA ASP A 193 7.59 8.52 25.67
C ASP A 193 8.88 8.01 25.00
N SER A 194 9.13 6.70 25.10
CA SER A 194 10.29 6.05 24.48
C SER A 194 10.22 6.08 22.94
N ILE A 195 9.06 5.78 22.35
CA ILE A 195 8.82 5.89 20.90
C ILE A 195 9.00 7.34 20.43
N SER A 196 8.50 8.31 21.19
CA SER A 196 8.66 9.74 20.90
C SER A 196 10.12 10.18 20.90
N ALA A 197 10.90 9.73 21.88
CA ALA A 197 12.35 9.95 21.91
C ALA A 197 13.06 9.30 20.71
N ALA A 198 12.59 8.13 20.26
CA ALA A 198 13.13 7.45 19.09
C ALA A 198 12.94 8.25 17.80
N ASP A 199 11.85 9.02 17.64
CA ASP A 199 11.65 9.89 16.47
C ASP A 199 12.75 10.95 16.33
N THR A 200 13.25 11.46 17.45
CA THR A 200 14.39 12.40 17.45
C THR A 200 15.67 11.71 16.98
N LEU A 201 15.90 10.47 17.41
CA LEU A 201 17.05 9.68 16.98
C LEU A 201 16.95 9.29 15.49
N ASN A 202 15.75 8.99 15.02
CA ASN A 202 15.47 8.73 13.60
C ASN A 202 15.87 9.94 12.74
N LYS A 203 15.50 11.17 13.14
CA LYS A 203 15.94 12.40 12.47
C LYS A 203 17.46 12.54 12.43
N ILE A 204 18.16 12.26 13.53
CA ILE A 204 19.64 12.30 13.57
C ILE A 204 20.25 11.28 12.61
N MET A 205 19.66 10.09 12.50
CA MET A 205 20.14 9.04 11.58
C MET A 205 19.92 9.45 10.13
N TYR A 206 18.70 9.80 9.73
CA TYR A 206 18.38 9.99 8.31
C TYR A 206 18.66 11.41 7.80
N GLN A 207 18.41 12.45 8.59
CA GLN A 207 18.72 13.83 8.18
C GLN A 207 20.19 14.18 8.46
N GLY A 208 20.74 13.69 9.57
CA GLY A 208 22.12 13.94 9.96
C GLY A 208 23.12 12.93 9.41
N GLN A 209 22.66 11.86 8.75
CA GLN A 209 23.50 10.73 8.28
C GLN A 209 24.40 10.15 9.38
N ASN A 210 23.97 10.24 10.64
CA ASN A 210 24.75 9.83 11.78
C ASN A 210 24.23 8.51 12.35
N TRP A 211 24.80 7.41 11.85
CA TRP A 211 24.41 6.05 12.23
C TRP A 211 24.96 5.59 13.59
N SER A 212 25.82 6.37 14.25
CA SER A 212 26.35 6.02 15.58
C SER A 212 25.24 5.89 16.65
N VAL A 213 24.10 6.56 16.45
CA VAL A 213 22.95 6.51 17.35
C VAL A 213 21.99 5.35 17.08
N SER A 214 22.25 4.52 16.05
CA SER A 214 21.35 3.44 15.61
C SER A 214 20.95 2.49 16.76
N ASN A 215 21.91 2.07 17.59
CA ASN A 215 21.60 1.21 18.74
C ASN A 215 20.68 1.91 19.76
N GLY A 216 20.87 3.21 19.97
CA GLY A 216 19.97 4.03 20.80
C GLY A 216 18.56 4.10 20.21
N TYR A 217 18.47 4.24 18.89
CA TYR A 217 17.18 4.24 18.19
C TYR A 217 16.45 2.90 18.32
N VAL A 218 17.13 1.76 18.14
CA VAL A 218 16.50 0.44 18.31
C VAL A 218 16.02 0.22 19.74
N LEU A 219 16.82 0.66 20.73
CA LEU A 219 16.44 0.58 22.13
C LEU A 219 15.15 1.37 22.40
N GLN A 220 15.07 2.61 21.93
CA GLN A 220 13.94 3.51 22.20
C GLN A 220 12.70 3.23 21.33
N SER A 221 12.88 2.77 20.09
CA SER A 221 11.75 2.49 19.18
C SER A 221 11.09 1.15 19.46
N SER A 222 11.84 0.14 19.91
CA SER A 222 11.39 -1.25 19.90
C SER A 222 11.60 -1.97 21.22
N ILE A 223 12.82 -1.99 21.77
CA ILE A 223 13.14 -2.82 22.94
C ILE A 223 12.51 -2.28 24.23
N ILE A 224 12.66 -0.98 24.51
CA ILE A 224 12.09 -0.34 25.70
C ILE A 224 10.56 -0.33 25.63
N PRO A 225 9.90 0.09 24.53
CA PRO A 225 8.45 0.02 24.41
C PRO A 225 7.94 -1.41 24.61
N GLY A 226 8.57 -2.39 23.94
CA GLY A 226 8.25 -3.80 24.11
C GLY A 226 8.35 -4.25 25.56
N ALA A 227 9.45 -3.93 26.24
CA ALA A 227 9.65 -4.28 27.66
C ALA A 227 8.63 -3.61 28.60
N CYS A 228 8.14 -2.41 28.29
CA CYS A 228 7.14 -1.72 29.09
C CYS A 228 5.76 -2.41 29.03
N VAL A 229 5.30 -2.74 27.82
CA VAL A 229 3.95 -3.29 27.60
C VAL A 229 3.90 -4.82 27.49
N ARG A 230 5.07 -5.50 27.57
CA ARG A 230 5.19 -6.94 27.33
C ARG A 230 4.14 -7.72 28.09
N GLY A 231 3.31 -8.48 27.37
CA GLY A 231 2.08 -8.95 27.97
C GLY A 231 1.21 -9.87 27.12
N HIS A 232 -0.04 -9.96 27.54
CA HIS A 232 -1.10 -10.65 26.81
C HIS A 232 -1.78 -9.69 25.84
N TYR A 233 -2.07 -10.18 24.63
CA TYR A 233 -2.79 -9.38 23.63
C TYR A 233 -4.25 -9.15 24.05
N GLN A 234 -4.69 -7.90 23.99
CA GLN A 234 -6.04 -7.44 24.27
C GLN A 234 -6.66 -6.79 23.04
N SER A 235 -7.80 -7.33 22.62
CA SER A 235 -8.62 -6.77 21.54
C SER A 235 -9.52 -5.66 22.11
N PHE A 236 -9.51 -4.50 21.46
CA PHE A 236 -10.47 -3.42 21.75
C PHE A 236 -11.81 -3.59 21.03
N LYS A 237 -11.94 -4.60 20.16
CA LYS A 237 -13.21 -4.97 19.51
C LYS A 237 -14.07 -5.81 20.45
N GLN A 238 -15.39 -5.78 20.23
CA GLN A 238 -16.38 -6.54 20.99
C GLN A 238 -17.05 -7.63 20.12
N GLY A 239 -17.63 -8.64 20.76
CA GLY A 239 -18.40 -9.70 20.07
C GLY A 239 -17.54 -10.64 19.21
N GLN A 240 -18.12 -11.16 18.12
CA GLN A 240 -17.42 -12.11 17.21
C GLN A 240 -16.15 -11.52 16.59
N GLN A 241 -16.08 -10.20 16.41
CA GLN A 241 -14.91 -9.53 15.86
C GLN A 241 -13.69 -9.64 16.77
N ALA A 242 -13.88 -9.67 18.09
CA ALA A 242 -12.80 -9.84 19.07
C ALA A 242 -12.10 -11.21 18.92
N HIS A 243 -12.85 -12.24 18.54
CA HIS A 243 -12.30 -13.57 18.34
C HIS A 243 -11.34 -13.60 17.14
N PHE A 244 -11.75 -13.05 16.00
CA PHE A 244 -10.88 -12.92 14.82
C PHE A 244 -9.68 -12.02 15.08
N ASP A 245 -9.85 -10.96 15.86
CA ASP A 245 -8.78 -10.03 16.18
C ASP A 245 -7.65 -10.71 16.98
N ARG A 246 -8.01 -11.54 17.97
CA ARG A 246 -7.07 -12.31 18.80
C ARG A 246 -6.32 -13.40 18.03
N GLN A 247 -6.85 -13.88 16.91
CA GLN A 247 -6.15 -14.87 16.08
C GLN A 247 -4.94 -14.27 15.35
N ASN A 248 -4.99 -12.97 15.04
CA ASN A 248 -3.94 -12.24 14.35
C ASN A 248 -3.51 -11.02 15.20
N PRO A 249 -2.72 -11.22 16.28
CA PRO A 249 -2.46 -10.17 17.26
C PRO A 249 -1.57 -9.04 16.71
N ILE A 250 -0.72 -9.32 15.73
CA ILE A 250 0.15 -8.31 15.10
C ILE A 250 -0.55 -7.73 13.86
N LYS A 251 -0.85 -6.43 13.90
CA LYS A 251 -1.43 -5.66 12.80
C LYS A 251 -0.34 -4.95 12.01
N PHE A 252 -0.57 -4.80 10.71
CA PHE A 252 0.31 -4.06 9.84
C PHE A 252 0.25 -2.56 10.17
N PRO A 253 1.39 -1.83 10.17
CA PRO A 253 1.42 -0.40 10.48
C PRO A 253 0.55 0.43 9.54
N SER A 254 -0.43 1.12 10.12
CA SER A 254 -1.34 2.01 9.38
C SER A 254 -0.66 3.32 8.96
N TRP A 255 0.40 3.71 9.69
CA TRP A 255 1.16 4.94 9.45
C TRP A 255 1.64 5.09 8.00
N LEU A 256 2.07 4.01 7.35
CA LEU A 256 2.55 4.05 5.96
C LEU A 256 1.46 4.53 4.98
N GLY A 257 0.23 4.01 5.12
CA GLY A 257 -0.91 4.43 4.30
C GLY A 257 -1.38 5.84 4.64
N ASN A 258 -1.40 6.17 5.94
CA ASN A 258 -1.80 7.49 6.41
C ASN A 258 -0.82 8.59 5.97
N ASN A 259 0.49 8.32 6.01
CA ASN A 259 1.53 9.23 5.57
C ASN A 259 1.41 9.51 4.06
N SER A 260 1.20 8.48 3.25
CA SER A 260 0.98 8.63 1.80
C SER A 260 -0.27 9.45 1.49
N THR A 261 -1.39 9.16 2.17
CA THR A 261 -2.64 9.93 2.06
C THR A 261 -2.43 11.40 2.46
N THR A 262 -1.68 11.63 3.53
CA THR A 262 -1.34 12.98 4.00
C THR A 262 -0.53 13.75 2.96
N ASN A 263 0.51 13.13 2.40
CA ASN A 263 1.35 13.76 1.36
C ASN A 263 0.56 14.04 0.07
N LYS A 264 -0.30 13.11 -0.35
CA LYS A 264 -1.24 13.32 -1.48
C LYS A 264 -2.11 14.55 -1.19
N ASN A 265 -2.74 14.61 -0.02
CA ASN A 265 -3.64 15.71 0.35
C ASN A 265 -2.91 17.05 0.48
N LEU A 266 -1.69 17.07 1.03
CA LEU A 266 -0.86 18.28 1.09
C LEU A 266 -0.51 18.79 -0.31
N ARG A 267 -0.18 17.90 -1.25
CA ARG A 267 0.07 18.26 -2.65
C ARG A 267 -1.17 18.84 -3.32
N LEU A 268 -2.32 18.18 -3.17
CA LEU A 268 -3.59 18.66 -3.72
C LEU A 268 -3.99 20.01 -3.13
N LEU A 269 -3.86 20.17 -1.82
CA LEU A 269 -4.10 21.42 -1.13
C LEU A 269 -3.18 22.53 -1.63
N ALA A 270 -1.89 22.26 -1.84
CA ALA A 270 -0.96 23.25 -2.36
C ALA A 270 -1.29 23.70 -3.79
N VAL A 271 -1.80 22.79 -4.64
CA VAL A 271 -2.28 23.13 -5.98
C VAL A 271 -3.53 24.00 -5.88
N LEU A 272 -4.52 23.56 -5.10
CA LEU A 272 -5.76 24.31 -4.87
C LEU A 272 -5.49 25.70 -4.29
N THR A 273 -4.58 25.83 -3.33
CA THR A 273 -4.19 27.13 -2.76
C THR A 273 -3.64 28.06 -3.84
N LYS A 274 -2.81 27.56 -4.75
CA LYS A 274 -2.28 28.36 -5.87
C LYS A 274 -3.37 28.78 -6.85
N GLU A 275 -4.34 27.91 -7.12
CA GLU A 275 -5.48 28.21 -8.00
C GLU A 275 -6.42 29.25 -7.38
N LEU A 276 -6.66 29.15 -6.08
CA LEU A 276 -7.43 30.13 -5.31
C LEU A 276 -6.70 31.46 -5.13
N THR A 277 -5.37 31.50 -5.30
CA THR A 277 -4.59 32.73 -5.17
C THR A 277 -4.77 33.58 -6.44
N HIS A 278 -5.58 34.63 -6.33
CA HIS A 278 -5.80 35.62 -7.39
C HIS A 278 -5.45 37.02 -6.87
N PRO A 279 -4.72 37.87 -7.65
CA PRO A 279 -4.27 39.19 -7.19
C PRO A 279 -5.37 40.16 -6.78
N VAL A 280 -6.61 39.94 -7.23
CA VAL A 280 -7.74 40.88 -7.04
C VAL A 280 -8.89 40.29 -6.23
N GLU A 281 -9.14 38.97 -6.30
CA GLU A 281 -10.35 38.33 -5.73
C GLU A 281 -10.06 36.93 -5.17
N GLY A 282 -8.81 36.66 -4.80
CA GLY A 282 -8.38 35.32 -4.37
C GLY A 282 -8.34 35.11 -2.87
N ALA A 283 -8.10 33.86 -2.48
CA ALA A 283 -7.72 33.53 -1.12
C ALA A 283 -6.36 34.16 -0.79
N SER A 284 -6.27 34.75 0.40
CA SER A 284 -5.02 35.21 0.99
C SER A 284 -4.60 34.26 2.11
N GLY A 285 -3.33 33.84 2.13
CA GLY A 285 -2.83 32.90 3.12
C GLY A 285 -2.15 31.67 2.51
N GLY A 286 -1.71 30.77 3.38
CA GLY A 286 -1.07 29.51 3.01
C GLY A 286 -2.06 28.36 2.84
N SER A 287 -1.52 27.17 2.54
CA SER A 287 -2.29 25.93 2.45
C SER A 287 -3.14 25.65 3.68
N THR A 288 -2.60 25.93 4.87
CA THR A 288 -3.30 25.73 6.14
C THR A 288 -4.54 26.60 6.26
N ASP A 289 -4.45 27.89 5.90
CA ASP A 289 -5.58 28.83 5.97
C ASP A 289 -6.67 28.39 4.98
N VAL A 290 -6.28 27.94 3.78
CA VAL A 290 -7.20 27.38 2.79
C VAL A 290 -7.94 26.16 3.32
N ALA A 291 -7.23 25.22 3.96
CA ALA A 291 -7.83 24.00 4.50
C ALA A 291 -8.76 24.25 5.69
N LEU A 292 -8.39 25.14 6.59
CA LEU A 292 -9.10 25.34 7.86
C LEU A 292 -10.21 26.40 7.77
N ASP A 293 -10.02 27.46 6.97
CA ASP A 293 -10.94 28.60 6.94
C ASP A 293 -11.70 28.67 5.62
N TYR A 294 -11.00 28.77 4.48
CA TYR A 294 -11.66 29.02 3.19
C TYR A 294 -12.52 27.83 2.74
N ILE A 295 -12.00 26.60 2.83
CA ILE A 295 -12.75 25.41 2.43
C ILE A 295 -14.03 25.24 3.24
N PRO A 296 -13.99 25.20 4.59
CA PRO A 296 -15.19 24.96 5.39
C PRO A 296 -16.19 26.12 5.35
N LEU A 297 -15.72 27.37 5.31
CA LEU A 297 -16.60 28.55 5.46
C LEU A 297 -17.09 29.12 4.12
N GLY A 298 -16.27 29.05 3.07
CA GLY A 298 -16.49 29.82 1.84
C GLY A 298 -16.62 29.01 0.57
N ILE A 299 -15.96 27.84 0.46
CA ILE A 299 -15.89 27.11 -0.82
C ILE A 299 -16.88 25.94 -0.85
N ARG A 300 -17.01 25.20 0.25
CA ARG A 300 -17.82 23.98 0.27
C ARG A 300 -19.31 24.21 0.02
N ALA A 301 -19.91 25.21 0.68
CA ALA A 301 -21.34 25.46 0.59
C ALA A 301 -21.77 25.94 -0.81
N PRO A 302 -21.09 26.90 -1.46
CA PRO A 302 -21.39 27.28 -2.84
C PRO A 302 -21.29 26.14 -3.86
N LEU A 303 -20.41 25.16 -3.64
CA LEU A 303 -20.26 23.99 -4.51
C LEU A 303 -21.34 22.92 -4.34
N THR A 304 -22.12 22.96 -3.26
CA THR A 304 -23.06 21.88 -2.88
C THR A 304 -24.49 22.33 -2.68
N ALA A 305 -24.69 23.43 -1.97
CA ALA A 305 -26.01 23.91 -1.59
C ALA A 305 -26.90 24.17 -2.82
N PRO A 306 -26.46 24.81 -3.91
CA PRO A 306 -27.30 25.04 -5.08
C PRO A 306 -27.77 23.74 -5.77
N LEU A 307 -26.92 22.71 -5.80
CA LEU A 307 -27.26 21.40 -6.38
C LEU A 307 -28.26 20.63 -5.51
N ALA A 308 -28.15 20.78 -4.18
CA ALA A 308 -29.04 20.13 -3.23
C ALA A 308 -30.40 20.82 -3.12
N SER A 309 -30.46 22.16 -3.15
CA SER A 309 -31.70 22.92 -2.99
C SER A 309 -32.47 23.11 -4.30
N SER A 310 -31.75 23.36 -5.40
CA SER A 310 -32.32 23.83 -6.67
C SER A 310 -32.09 22.83 -7.82
N GLY A 311 -31.48 21.68 -7.55
CA GLY A 311 -31.28 20.61 -8.53
C GLY A 311 -30.55 21.07 -9.79
N LYS A 312 -31.17 20.86 -10.96
CA LYS A 312 -30.57 21.20 -12.27
C LYS A 312 -30.43 22.71 -12.50
N GLU A 313 -31.27 23.54 -11.87
CA GLU A 313 -31.21 25.00 -12.04
C GLU A 313 -29.98 25.59 -11.32
N GLY A 314 -29.48 24.92 -10.27
CA GLY A 314 -28.28 25.32 -9.55
C GLY A 314 -26.96 25.10 -10.31
N ILE A 315 -26.96 24.31 -11.39
CA ILE A 315 -25.74 23.91 -12.12
C ILE A 315 -24.98 25.14 -12.64
N ALA A 316 -25.68 26.11 -13.24
CA ALA A 316 -25.04 27.31 -13.79
C ALA A 316 -24.36 28.16 -12.71
N SER A 317 -24.96 28.27 -11.52
CA SER A 317 -24.38 29.00 -10.38
C SER A 317 -23.11 28.33 -9.87
N VAL A 318 -23.09 26.99 -9.81
CA VAL A 318 -21.92 26.24 -9.35
C VAL A 318 -20.78 26.36 -10.35
N ILE A 319 -21.07 26.23 -11.65
CA ILE A 319 -20.07 26.40 -12.70
C ILE A 319 -19.49 27.82 -12.67
N ALA A 320 -20.32 28.86 -12.51
CA ALA A 320 -19.83 30.23 -12.40
C ALA A 320 -18.90 30.44 -11.19
N PHE A 321 -19.20 29.81 -10.05
CA PHE A 321 -18.32 29.83 -8.88
C PHE A 321 -16.99 29.09 -9.15
N MET A 322 -17.06 27.94 -9.82
CA MET A 322 -15.86 27.20 -10.25
C MET A 322 -15.03 28.01 -11.25
N ASP A 323 -15.65 28.71 -12.20
CA ASP A 323 -14.98 29.59 -13.16
C ASP A 323 -14.25 30.75 -12.45
N GLN A 324 -14.89 31.37 -11.45
CA GLN A 324 -14.32 32.48 -10.69
C GLN A 324 -13.02 32.09 -10.00
N TYR A 325 -12.99 30.90 -9.41
CA TYR A 325 -11.85 30.38 -8.65
C TYR A 325 -10.99 29.39 -9.44
N ARG A 326 -11.27 29.22 -10.74
CA ARG A 326 -10.59 28.27 -11.65
C ARG A 326 -10.52 26.84 -11.11
N LEU A 327 -11.56 26.43 -10.38
CA LEU A 327 -11.66 25.11 -9.79
C LEU A 327 -11.98 24.08 -10.85
N MET A 328 -11.26 22.96 -10.84
CA MET A 328 -11.50 21.85 -11.73
C MET A 328 -12.48 20.84 -11.10
N ARG A 329 -12.97 19.92 -11.93
CA ARG A 329 -13.85 18.85 -11.46
C ARG A 329 -13.19 18.00 -10.37
N GLU A 330 -11.88 17.77 -10.49
CA GLU A 330 -11.07 16.99 -9.54
C GLU A 330 -10.99 17.66 -8.15
N ASP A 331 -11.03 18.99 -8.11
CA ASP A 331 -10.96 19.74 -6.85
C ASP A 331 -12.27 19.68 -6.08
N TRP A 332 -13.39 19.46 -6.78
CA TRP A 332 -14.70 19.33 -6.15
C TRP A 332 -14.73 18.15 -5.18
N ASP A 333 -14.22 16.97 -5.56
CA ASP A 333 -14.20 15.80 -4.66
C ASP A 333 -13.24 16.04 -3.48
N PHE A 334 -12.06 16.62 -3.74
CA PHE A 334 -11.07 16.92 -2.71
C PHE A 334 -11.59 17.91 -1.65
N VAL A 335 -12.19 19.03 -2.06
CA VAL A 335 -12.74 20.07 -1.16
C VAL A 335 -13.80 19.51 -0.21
N GLN A 336 -14.53 18.49 -0.66
CA GLN A 336 -15.63 17.87 0.07
C GLN A 336 -15.17 16.92 1.15
N GLU A 337 -13.99 16.32 0.96
CA GLU A 337 -13.42 15.30 1.84
C GLU A 337 -12.41 15.90 2.82
N VAL A 338 -11.52 16.79 2.36
CA VAL A 338 -10.36 17.28 3.12
C VAL A 338 -10.74 17.98 4.44
N SER A 339 -11.91 18.60 4.48
CA SER A 339 -12.45 19.31 5.65
C SER A 339 -13.41 18.48 6.50
N VAL A 340 -13.55 17.17 6.22
CA VAL A 340 -14.41 16.25 6.97
C VAL A 340 -13.59 15.37 7.88
N TYR A 341 -13.77 15.52 9.19
CA TYR A 341 -13.15 14.65 10.17
C TYR A 341 -14.09 13.51 10.56
N GLN A 342 -13.65 12.27 10.32
CA GLN A 342 -14.47 11.06 10.50
C GLN A 342 -15.10 10.96 11.90
N HIS A 343 -14.42 11.44 12.95
CA HIS A 343 -14.83 11.29 14.34
C HIS A 343 -15.31 12.57 15.03
N LEU A 344 -15.30 13.74 14.37
CA LEU A 344 -15.79 15.00 14.95
C LEU A 344 -17.19 15.35 14.45
N GLU A 345 -18.12 15.75 15.32
CA GLU A 345 -19.41 16.25 14.88
C GLU A 345 -19.23 17.54 14.07
N HIS A 346 -19.73 17.56 12.85
CA HIS A 346 -19.74 18.75 11.99
C HIS A 346 -21.18 19.20 11.77
N PRO A 347 -21.48 20.51 11.84
CA PRO A 347 -22.71 21.05 11.28
C PRO A 347 -22.66 20.82 9.77
N GLY A 348 -23.26 19.72 9.29
CA GLY A 348 -23.21 19.32 7.87
C GLY A 348 -22.67 17.91 7.58
N LYS A 349 -22.25 17.15 8.61
CA LYS A 349 -21.72 15.77 8.48
C LYS A 349 -22.65 14.77 7.77
N SER A 350 -23.90 15.15 7.50
CA SER A 350 -24.93 14.26 6.97
C SER A 350 -25.55 14.69 5.63
N LYS A 351 -25.26 15.87 5.03
CA LYS A 351 -26.17 16.37 3.96
C LYS A 351 -25.57 17.03 2.71
N ALA A 352 -24.28 17.37 2.64
CA ALA A 352 -23.81 18.16 1.48
C ALA A 352 -23.72 17.35 0.15
N VAL A 353 -23.38 16.05 0.19
CA VAL A 353 -23.24 15.21 -1.02
C VAL A 353 -24.28 14.08 -1.11
N SER A 354 -24.76 13.60 0.03
CA SER A 354 -25.77 12.54 0.14
C SER A 354 -27.17 12.99 -0.28
N GLY A 355 -27.43 14.29 -0.40
CA GLY A 355 -28.71 14.86 -0.82
C GLY A 355 -28.83 15.17 -2.32
N ILE A 356 -27.76 15.02 -3.11
CA ILE A 356 -27.78 15.38 -4.55
C ILE A 356 -28.16 14.15 -5.37
N GLU A 357 -29.25 14.26 -6.13
CA GLU A 357 -29.71 13.21 -7.05
C GLU A 357 -28.63 12.86 -8.10
N THR A 358 -28.49 11.57 -8.40
CA THR A 358 -27.56 11.06 -9.43
C THR A 358 -27.82 11.67 -10.82
N ALA A 359 -29.08 12.00 -11.13
CA ALA A 359 -29.46 12.69 -12.35
C ALA A 359 -28.90 14.13 -12.43
N VAL A 360 -28.83 14.84 -11.29
CA VAL A 360 -28.26 16.19 -11.20
C VAL A 360 -26.74 16.14 -11.34
N LYS A 361 -26.07 15.18 -10.69
CA LYS A 361 -24.62 14.97 -10.84
C LYS A 361 -24.23 14.70 -12.30
N SER A 362 -24.99 13.84 -12.98
CA SER A 362 -24.75 13.51 -14.39
C SER A 362 -24.97 14.71 -15.32
N ALA A 363 -25.98 15.54 -15.04
CA ALA A 363 -26.23 16.77 -15.80
C ALA A 363 -25.14 17.82 -15.56
N PHE A 364 -24.70 17.98 -14.31
CA PHE A 364 -23.61 18.87 -13.93
C PHE A 364 -22.32 18.53 -14.68
N THR A 365 -21.88 17.26 -14.67
CA THR A 365 -20.65 16.84 -15.38
C THR A 365 -20.73 17.14 -16.89
N ARG A 366 -21.89 16.93 -17.53
CA ARG A 366 -22.07 17.21 -18.96
C ARG A 366 -21.98 18.71 -19.28
N GLU A 367 -22.60 19.55 -18.45
CA GLU A 367 -22.58 21.00 -18.66
C GLU A 367 -21.19 21.57 -18.35
N PHE A 368 -20.55 21.13 -17.25
CA PHE A 368 -19.19 21.51 -16.87
C PHE A 368 -18.20 21.29 -18.04
N ASN A 369 -18.19 20.10 -18.64
CA ASN A 369 -17.30 19.79 -19.76
C ASN A 369 -17.57 20.63 -21.02
N LYS A 370 -18.74 21.25 -21.13
CA LYS A 370 -19.14 22.08 -22.28
C LYS A 370 -18.82 23.55 -22.07
N THR A 371 -18.99 24.06 -20.85
CA THR A 371 -18.98 25.50 -20.55
C THR A 371 -17.73 25.95 -19.81
N HIS A 372 -17.15 25.11 -18.95
CA HIS A 372 -15.93 25.42 -18.21
C HIS A 372 -14.72 25.32 -19.15
N LYS A 373 -14.08 26.47 -19.44
CA LYS A 373 -12.96 26.56 -20.40
C LYS A 373 -11.62 26.92 -19.75
N THR A 374 -11.57 26.97 -18.43
CA THR A 374 -10.37 27.25 -17.65
C THR A 374 -9.44 26.04 -17.66
N GLU A 375 -8.18 26.24 -18.05
CA GLU A 375 -7.13 25.24 -17.82
C GLU A 375 -6.64 25.37 -16.37
N GLY A 376 -6.91 24.35 -15.54
CA GLY A 376 -6.41 24.28 -14.16
C GLY A 376 -4.89 24.12 -14.10
N MET A 377 -4.27 24.55 -13.00
CA MET A 377 -2.81 24.48 -12.83
C MET A 377 -2.34 23.02 -12.72
N ARG A 378 -3.21 22.12 -12.28
CA ARG A 378 -3.01 20.67 -12.24
C ARG A 378 -2.76 20.05 -13.63
N SER A 379 -3.47 20.53 -14.66
CA SER A 379 -3.27 20.13 -16.07
C SER A 379 -1.91 20.58 -16.63
N VAL A 380 -1.38 21.70 -16.14
CA VAL A 380 -0.07 22.24 -16.55
C VAL A 380 1.08 21.49 -15.89
N ILE A 381 0.96 21.13 -14.61
CA ILE A 381 2.01 20.37 -13.89
C ILE A 381 2.15 18.94 -14.47
N GLY A 382 1.05 18.31 -14.87
CA GLY A 382 1.06 17.01 -15.58
C GLY A 382 1.67 17.05 -16.99
N ARG A 383 1.84 18.24 -17.58
CA ARG A 383 2.48 18.44 -18.89
C ARG A 383 3.99 18.71 -18.81
N THR A 384 4.49 19.16 -17.67
CA THR A 384 5.92 19.44 -17.44
C THR A 384 6.67 18.31 -16.75
N GLY A 385 5.95 17.40 -16.06
CA GLY A 385 6.43 16.05 -15.79
C GLY A 385 6.15 15.16 -17.00
N ALA A 386 7.02 14.19 -17.27
CA ALA A 386 6.91 13.26 -18.40
C ALA A 386 5.46 12.77 -18.62
N GLY A 387 5.02 12.78 -19.89
CA GLY A 387 3.62 12.67 -20.29
C GLY A 387 2.85 11.52 -19.63
N VAL A 388 1.81 11.89 -18.90
CA VAL A 388 0.75 10.99 -18.47
C VAL A 388 -0.40 11.15 -19.47
N ALA A 389 -0.71 10.08 -20.19
CA ALA A 389 -1.90 9.97 -21.02
C ALA A 389 -3.15 10.07 -20.12
N GLU A 390 -4.21 10.71 -20.62
CA GLU A 390 -5.55 10.71 -20.00
C GLU A 390 -5.98 9.27 -19.67
N THR A 391 -5.85 8.87 -18.40
CA THR A 391 -6.46 7.66 -17.85
C THR A 391 -7.67 8.05 -17.04
N ASN A 392 -8.81 7.45 -17.40
CA ASN A 392 -10.09 7.61 -16.73
C ASN A 392 -9.98 7.41 -15.21
N GLU A 393 -10.83 8.17 -14.51
CA GLU A 393 -11.17 8.08 -13.09
C GLU A 393 -11.27 6.62 -12.61
N ASP A 394 -10.28 6.16 -11.83
CA ASP A 394 -10.31 5.07 -10.83
C ASP A 394 -8.90 4.56 -10.43
N ASP A 395 -7.81 5.07 -11.04
CA ASP A 395 -6.44 4.70 -10.69
C ASP A 395 -5.87 5.59 -9.55
N ASP A 396 -6.28 5.27 -8.32
CA ASP A 396 -5.66 5.79 -7.10
C ASP A 396 -4.50 4.90 -6.61
N GLU A 397 -3.44 5.59 -6.16
CA GLU A 397 -2.10 5.12 -5.69
C GLU A 397 -0.94 5.18 -6.70
N GLU A 398 -0.59 6.39 -7.16
CA GLU A 398 0.82 6.71 -7.46
C GLU A 398 1.50 7.30 -6.21
N VAL A 399 2.35 6.49 -5.57
CA VAL A 399 3.30 6.96 -4.57
C VAL A 399 4.51 7.53 -5.31
N ALA A 400 4.62 8.86 -5.37
CA ALA A 400 5.87 9.50 -5.77
C ALA A 400 6.84 9.49 -4.57
N THR A 401 7.77 8.54 -4.54
CA THR A 401 8.95 8.63 -3.67
C THR A 401 9.97 9.51 -4.37
N GLY A 402 9.97 10.80 -4.06
CA GLY A 402 11.09 11.69 -4.34
C GLY A 402 12.04 11.66 -3.16
N GLU A 403 13.22 11.06 -3.34
CA GLU A 403 14.39 11.41 -2.54
C GLU A 403 14.81 12.83 -2.97
N ASP A 404 14.79 13.78 -2.04
CA ASP A 404 15.24 15.15 -2.25
C ASP A 404 16.77 15.19 -2.39
N GLU A 405 17.27 15.27 -3.63
CA GLU A 405 18.61 15.76 -3.95
C GLU A 405 18.47 17.19 -4.53
N PRO A 406 19.10 18.23 -3.94
CA PRO A 406 18.97 19.60 -4.42
C PRO A 406 19.85 19.83 -5.67
N ALA A 407 19.28 19.69 -6.86
CA ALA A 407 19.96 20.06 -8.10
C ALA A 407 19.96 21.59 -8.32
N SER A 408 21.17 22.16 -8.44
CA SER A 408 21.43 23.57 -8.76
C SER A 408 21.03 23.90 -10.23
N PRO A 409 20.68 25.15 -10.56
CA PRO A 409 20.10 25.46 -11.87
C PRO A 409 21.19 25.63 -12.94
N VAL A 410 21.21 24.74 -13.94
CA VAL A 410 21.91 25.00 -15.21
C VAL A 410 20.86 25.34 -16.28
N ALA A 411 20.92 26.59 -16.74
CA ALA A 411 20.06 27.11 -17.81
C ALA A 411 20.42 26.48 -19.16
N ILE A 412 19.41 25.96 -19.88
CA ILE A 412 19.50 25.64 -21.31
C ILE A 412 18.32 26.30 -22.04
N ALA A 413 18.65 27.07 -23.07
CA ALA A 413 17.75 27.91 -23.87
C ALA A 413 16.80 27.08 -24.78
N PRO A 414 15.61 27.61 -25.16
CA PRO A 414 14.61 26.85 -25.90
C PRO A 414 14.93 26.74 -27.41
N ALA A 415 14.87 25.52 -27.94
CA ALA A 415 14.91 25.26 -29.38
C ALA A 415 13.53 25.46 -30.04
N LYS A 416 13.54 26.08 -31.22
CA LYS A 416 12.39 26.59 -31.99
C LYS A 416 11.45 25.49 -32.50
N ALA A 417 10.16 25.79 -32.47
CA ALA A 417 9.06 25.01 -33.03
C ALA A 417 9.07 24.97 -34.57
N ALA A 418 8.70 23.82 -35.16
CA ALA A 418 8.33 23.68 -36.57
C ALA A 418 6.82 23.34 -36.68
N PRO A 419 6.08 23.90 -37.67
CA PRO A 419 4.62 23.92 -37.65
C PRO A 419 3.94 22.66 -38.22
N LYS A 420 2.78 22.31 -37.63
CA LYS A 420 1.86 21.23 -38.05
C LYS A 420 1.23 21.51 -39.43
N LYS A 421 1.08 20.48 -40.27
CA LYS A 421 0.16 20.47 -41.44
C LYS A 421 -1.23 19.90 -41.03
N PRO A 422 -2.35 20.44 -41.56
CA PRO A 422 -3.71 20.03 -41.19
C PRO A 422 -4.22 18.80 -41.97
N PRO A 423 -5.23 18.06 -41.47
CA PRO A 423 -5.75 16.85 -42.10
C PRO A 423 -6.72 17.16 -43.26
N ALA A 424 -6.61 16.37 -44.33
CA ALA A 424 -7.44 16.48 -45.52
C ALA A 424 -8.85 15.91 -45.29
N LYS A 425 -9.87 16.73 -45.65
CA LYS A 425 -11.27 16.34 -45.81
C LYS A 425 -11.45 15.45 -47.05
N ARG A 426 -12.25 14.39 -46.97
CA ARG A 426 -13.00 13.85 -48.11
C ARG A 426 -14.45 13.59 -47.71
N GLN A 427 -15.35 14.11 -48.55
CA GLN A 427 -16.81 14.10 -48.49
C GLN A 427 -17.41 12.91 -49.31
N PRO A 428 -18.75 12.67 -49.25
CA PRO A 428 -19.40 11.36 -49.42
C PRO A 428 -20.07 11.13 -50.79
N LYS A 429 -20.55 9.89 -51.05
CA LYS A 429 -21.66 9.46 -51.96
C LYS A 429 -22.04 8.00 -51.62
N GLU A 430 -23.24 7.69 -51.11
CA GLU A 430 -24.49 7.26 -51.82
C GLU A 430 -24.31 6.02 -52.74
N GLY A 431 -25.11 4.93 -52.72
CA GLY A 431 -26.36 4.59 -52.01
C GLY A 431 -26.89 3.18 -52.39
N ALA A 432 -28.13 2.88 -51.99
CA ALA A 432 -29.00 1.68 -52.17
C ALA A 432 -28.91 0.60 -51.07
N GLY A 433 -29.97 0.14 -50.40
CA GLY A 433 -31.40 0.49 -50.40
C GLY A 433 -32.19 -0.56 -49.59
N GLY A 434 -33.08 -0.10 -48.68
CA GLY A 434 -34.35 -0.73 -48.26
C GLY A 434 -34.37 -2.05 -47.45
N ALA A 435 -34.70 -1.98 -46.16
CA ALA A 435 -35.96 -2.52 -45.56
C ALA A 435 -35.89 -2.57 -44.02
N ALA A 436 -36.93 -2.05 -43.35
CA ALA A 436 -37.14 -2.02 -41.91
C ALA A 436 -38.14 -3.14 -41.46
N PRO A 437 -38.26 -3.44 -40.14
CA PRO A 437 -38.41 -4.81 -39.61
C PRO A 437 -39.84 -5.15 -39.11
N PRO A 438 -40.10 -6.40 -38.64
CA PRO A 438 -41.17 -6.66 -37.70
C PRO A 438 -40.67 -6.91 -36.27
N ALA A 439 -41.49 -6.45 -35.32
CA ALA A 439 -41.33 -6.52 -33.88
C ALA A 439 -41.94 -7.80 -33.24
N LYS A 440 -41.72 -7.92 -31.91
CA LYS A 440 -42.37 -8.80 -30.88
C LYS A 440 -41.62 -10.13 -30.65
N LYS A 441 -41.41 -10.65 -29.43
CA LYS A 441 -42.13 -10.55 -28.14
C LYS A 441 -41.22 -11.12 -27.01
N ALA A 442 -41.36 -10.62 -25.78
CA ALA A 442 -40.79 -11.20 -24.57
C ALA A 442 -41.54 -12.48 -24.11
N PRO A 443 -40.91 -13.43 -23.39
CA PRO A 443 -41.63 -14.45 -22.63
C PRO A 443 -41.73 -14.08 -21.14
N ALA A 444 -42.94 -14.26 -20.61
CA ALA A 444 -43.33 -14.07 -19.22
C ALA A 444 -43.07 -15.31 -18.35
N LYS A 445 -43.01 -15.05 -17.04
CA LYS A 445 -42.90 -15.97 -15.89
C LYS A 445 -43.87 -17.17 -15.95
N ARG A 446 -43.45 -18.30 -15.38
CA ARG A 446 -44.32 -19.38 -14.87
C ARG A 446 -44.01 -19.70 -13.40
N PRO A 447 -44.99 -20.23 -12.64
CA PRO A 447 -45.07 -20.11 -11.18
C PRO A 447 -44.43 -21.28 -10.42
N ARG A 448 -44.28 -21.07 -9.10
CA ARG A 448 -43.95 -22.07 -8.08
C ARG A 448 -45.12 -23.05 -7.90
N ASP A 449 -44.80 -24.32 -7.71
CA ASP A 449 -45.57 -25.22 -6.84
C ASP A 449 -44.63 -26.11 -6.03
N LEU A 450 -45.03 -26.29 -4.76
CA LEU A 450 -44.40 -27.04 -3.69
C LEU A 450 -44.72 -28.53 -3.80
N THR A 451 -43.78 -29.41 -3.41
CA THR A 451 -44.07 -30.55 -2.50
C THR A 451 -42.77 -31.17 -1.98
N PHE A 452 -42.76 -31.40 -0.66
CA PHE A 452 -41.81 -32.18 0.14
C PHE A 452 -42.05 -33.70 -0.04
N VAL A 453 -41.21 -34.51 0.64
CA VAL A 453 -41.14 -35.98 0.77
C VAL A 453 -40.16 -36.57 -0.26
N GLU A 454 -39.03 -37.20 0.12
CA GLU A 454 -38.66 -37.99 1.30
C GLU A 454 -37.20 -37.76 1.70
#